data_AF-A0A7W0YTU1-F1
#
_entry.id   AF-A0A7W0YTU1-F1
#
_cell.length_a   1.000
_cell.length_b   1.000
_cell.length_c   1.000
_cell.angle_alpha   90.00
_cell.angle_beta   90.00
_cell.angle_gamma   90.00
#
_symmetry.space_group_name_H-M   'P 1'
#
loop_
_entity.id
_entity.type
_entity.pdbx_description
1 polymer ?
#
loop_
_entity_poly.entity_id
_entity_poly.type
_entity_poly.pdbx_seq_one_letter_code
_entity_poly.pdbx_strand_id
1 'polypeptide(L)'
;LALRGSGLAEYHGAEHVSIGTYENDGERAPKEHPRCGSQLIGPMLVSSLAANVAAAKAPAAARGLARLFGTTAAIGASVEVFAWMARNPEHRVSRALARPGFELQRRFSTAEPSEAQVEVADAARDACLALER
;
A
#
# COMPACT_ATOMS: atom_id res chain seq x y z
N LEU A 1 -14.41 -14.77 3.45
CA LEU A 1 -13.68 -13.49 3.28
C LEU A 1 -12.19 -13.78 3.40
N ALA A 2 -11.44 -13.67 2.30
CA ALA A 2 -9.99 -13.93 2.23
C ALA A 2 -9.11 -13.01 3.10
N LEU A 3 -9.72 -12.04 3.80
CA LEU A 3 -9.08 -11.06 4.68
C LEU A 3 -9.37 -11.33 6.17
N ARG A 4 -9.76 -12.55 6.55
CA ARG A 4 -10.15 -12.90 7.93
C ARG A 4 -9.58 -14.21 8.47
N GLY A 5 -8.78 -14.94 7.69
CA GLY A 5 -8.00 -16.04 8.27
C GLY A 5 -6.86 -15.42 9.07
N SER A 6 -6.82 -15.63 10.40
CA SER A 6 -5.75 -15.11 11.26
C SER A 6 -4.38 -15.42 10.66
N GLY A 7 -4.19 -16.65 10.17
CA GLY A 7 -2.95 -17.10 9.52
C GLY A 7 -2.54 -16.28 8.28
N LEU A 8 -3.47 -15.84 7.42
CA LEU A 8 -3.10 -15.05 6.23
C LEU A 8 -2.66 -13.64 6.61
N ALA A 9 -3.35 -13.01 7.57
CA ALA A 9 -2.97 -11.69 8.06
C ALA A 9 -1.64 -11.76 8.85
N GLU A 10 -1.40 -12.85 9.57
CA GLU A 10 -0.12 -13.12 10.24
C GLU A 10 1.00 -13.31 9.21
N TYR A 11 0.83 -14.12 8.16
CA TYR A 11 1.85 -14.28 7.12
C TYR A 11 2.12 -12.99 6.33
N HIS A 12 1.10 -12.16 6.09
CA HIS A 12 1.33 -10.82 5.54
C HIS A 12 2.08 -9.91 6.52
N GLY A 13 1.78 -10.01 7.83
CA GLY A 13 2.58 -9.37 8.87
C GLY A 13 4.03 -9.88 8.89
N ALA A 14 4.26 -11.18 8.68
CA ALA A 14 5.58 -11.79 8.62
C ALA A 14 6.39 -11.25 7.43
N GLU A 15 5.78 -11.11 6.25
CA GLU A 15 6.41 -10.49 5.08
C GLU A 15 6.78 -9.03 5.34
N HIS A 16 5.88 -8.25 5.94
CA HIS A 16 6.18 -6.88 6.35
C HIS A 16 7.34 -6.77 7.36
N VAL A 17 7.36 -7.63 8.38
CA VAL A 17 8.43 -7.67 9.39
C VAL A 17 9.74 -8.09 8.72
N SER A 18 9.73 -9.14 7.91
CA SER A 18 10.91 -9.68 7.23
C SER A 18 11.55 -8.66 6.27
N ILE A 19 10.75 -8.06 5.40
CA ILE A 19 11.22 -7.05 4.45
C ILE A 19 11.64 -5.79 5.20
N GLY A 20 10.82 -5.29 6.13
CA GLY A 20 11.14 -4.08 6.89
C GLY A 20 12.42 -4.24 7.74
N THR A 21 12.66 -5.43 8.30
CA THR A 21 13.88 -5.73 9.06
C THR A 21 15.11 -5.75 8.15
N TYR A 22 14.99 -6.34 6.97
CA TYR A 22 16.04 -6.30 5.95
C TYR A 22 16.34 -4.86 5.50
N GLU A 23 15.31 -4.03 5.31
CA GLU A 23 15.43 -2.63 4.91
C GLU A 23 16.01 -1.72 6.01
N ASN A 24 15.94 -2.13 7.29
CA ASN A 24 16.44 -1.40 8.44
C ASN A 24 17.69 -2.05 9.05
N ASP A 25 18.59 -2.56 8.19
CA ASP A 25 19.90 -3.12 8.56
C ASP A 25 19.85 -4.22 9.65
N GLY A 26 18.76 -5.00 9.68
CA GLY A 26 18.58 -6.13 10.60
C GLY A 26 17.86 -5.78 11.91
N GLU A 27 17.48 -4.53 12.15
CA GLU A 27 16.64 -4.16 13.30
C GLU A 27 15.17 -4.55 13.06
N ARG A 28 14.56 -5.28 14.01
CA ARG A 28 13.19 -5.81 13.86
C ARG A 28 12.18 -4.69 13.59
N ALA A 29 11.59 -4.70 12.40
CA ALA A 29 10.57 -3.76 11.97
C ALA A 29 9.17 -4.11 12.50
N PRO A 30 8.25 -3.14 12.60
CA PRO A 30 6.85 -3.43 12.90
C PRO A 30 6.13 -4.11 11.73
N LYS A 31 5.00 -4.79 12.01
CA LYS A 31 4.13 -5.39 10.98
C LYS A 31 3.46 -4.38 10.04
N GLU A 32 3.55 -3.08 10.32
CA GLU A 32 3.00 -2.03 9.47
C GLU A 32 4.09 -1.45 8.55
N HIS A 33 3.98 -1.73 7.25
CA HIS A 33 4.98 -1.39 6.26
C HIS A 33 4.60 -0.12 5.47
N PRO A 34 5.51 0.88 5.35
CA PRO A 34 5.27 2.11 4.60
C PRO A 34 5.17 1.90 3.08
N ARG A 35 5.59 0.74 2.57
CA ARG A 35 5.54 0.40 1.13
C ARG A 35 4.53 -0.68 0.77
N CYS A 36 3.63 -1.05 1.69
CA CYS A 36 2.52 -1.96 1.40
C CYS A 36 1.53 -1.31 0.40
N GLY A 37 0.92 -2.12 -0.48
CA GLY A 37 -0.07 -1.65 -1.46
C GLY A 37 -1.31 -0.97 -0.84
N SER A 38 -1.61 -1.22 0.44
CA SER A 38 -2.64 -0.48 1.20
C SER A 38 -2.42 1.04 1.22
N GLN A 39 -1.19 1.49 1.04
CA GLN A 39 -0.83 2.92 0.97
C GLN A 39 -1.34 3.60 -0.30
N LEU A 40 -1.79 2.85 -1.31
CA LEU A 40 -2.47 3.41 -2.49
C LEU A 40 -3.86 3.96 -2.16
N ILE A 41 -4.49 3.55 -1.05
CA ILE A 41 -5.88 3.91 -0.74
C ILE A 41 -6.04 5.42 -0.54
N GLY A 42 -5.13 6.07 0.19
CA GLY A 42 -5.16 7.53 0.39
C GLY A 42 -5.08 8.30 -0.94
N PRO A 43 -4.02 8.09 -1.74
CA PRO A 43 -3.90 8.66 -3.09
C PRO A 43 -5.10 8.39 -3.98
N MET A 44 -5.63 7.17 -3.96
CA MET A 44 -6.76 6.75 -4.81
C MET A 44 -8.08 7.44 -4.43
N LEU A 45 -8.33 7.65 -3.14
CA LEU A 45 -9.49 8.42 -2.69
C LEU A 45 -9.41 9.87 -3.17
N VAL A 46 -8.25 10.51 -3.01
CA VAL A 46 -8.06 11.92 -3.39
C VAL A 46 -8.15 12.09 -4.91
N SER A 47 -7.43 11.27 -5.67
CA SER A 47 -7.39 11.35 -7.14
C SER A 47 -8.75 11.03 -7.76
N SER A 48 -9.44 10.00 -7.27
CA SER A 48 -10.77 9.63 -7.75
C SER A 48 -11.81 10.70 -7.43
N LEU A 49 -11.76 11.31 -6.25
CA LEU A 49 -12.64 12.42 -5.89
C LEU A 49 -12.41 13.61 -6.84
N ALA A 50 -11.15 14.00 -7.05
CA ALA A 50 -10.81 15.10 -7.96
C ALA A 50 -11.30 14.81 -9.40
N ALA A 51 -11.06 13.60 -9.91
CA ALA A 51 -11.52 13.17 -11.22
C ALA A 51 -13.05 13.21 -11.35
N ASN A 52 -13.78 12.75 -10.33
CA ASN A 52 -15.25 12.77 -10.33
C ASN A 52 -15.81 14.19 -10.28
N VAL A 53 -15.21 15.08 -9.47
CA VAL A 53 -15.59 16.50 -9.43
C VAL A 53 -15.35 17.17 -10.78
N ALA A 54 -14.24 16.88 -11.45
CA ALA A 54 -13.96 17.38 -12.80
C ALA A 54 -14.97 16.84 -13.83
N ALA A 55 -15.23 15.52 -13.82
CA ALA A 55 -16.18 14.89 -14.72
C ALA A 55 -17.63 15.39 -14.51
N ALA A 56 -18.01 15.74 -13.28
CA ALA A 56 -19.33 16.30 -12.98
C ALA A 56 -19.59 17.63 -13.72
N LYS A 57 -18.55 18.41 -13.99
CA LYS A 57 -18.63 19.68 -14.74
C LYS A 57 -18.76 19.49 -16.26
N ALA A 58 -18.55 18.27 -16.76
CA ALA A 58 -18.69 17.99 -18.19
C ALA A 58 -20.16 18.04 -18.65
N PRO A 59 -20.42 18.44 -19.92
CA PRO A 59 -21.74 18.34 -20.54
C PRO A 59 -22.30 16.92 -20.42
N ALA A 60 -23.63 16.79 -20.33
CA ALA A 60 -24.28 15.49 -20.11
C ALA A 60 -23.86 14.43 -21.15
N ALA A 61 -23.75 14.83 -22.42
CA ALA A 61 -23.33 13.95 -23.51
C ALA A 61 -21.87 13.46 -23.40
N ALA A 62 -20.97 14.25 -22.81
CA ALA A 62 -19.56 13.92 -22.65
C ALA A 62 -19.21 13.33 -21.27
N ARG A 63 -20.15 13.35 -20.31
CA ARG A 63 -19.90 12.98 -18.92
C ARG A 63 -19.47 11.53 -18.75
N GLY A 64 -19.98 10.61 -19.57
CA GLY A 64 -19.57 9.20 -19.56
C GLY A 64 -18.08 9.05 -19.90
N LEU A 65 -17.65 9.67 -21.00
CA LEU A 65 -16.24 9.69 -21.41
C LEU A 65 -15.36 10.42 -20.38
N ALA A 66 -15.82 11.55 -19.85
CA ALA A 66 -15.09 12.29 -18.82
C ALA A 66 -14.83 11.44 -17.57
N ARG A 67 -15.81 10.61 -17.15
CA ARG A 67 -15.61 9.67 -16.04
C ARG A 67 -14.64 8.56 -16.40
N LEU A 68 -14.72 7.99 -17.61
CA LEU A 68 -13.80 6.94 -18.05
C LEU A 68 -12.35 7.44 -18.00
N PHE A 69 -12.05 8.54 -18.70
CA PHE A 69 -10.71 9.11 -18.70
C PHE A 69 -10.28 9.61 -17.32
N GLY A 70 -11.22 10.21 -16.57
CA GLY A 70 -10.96 10.66 -15.20
C GLY A 70 -10.56 9.51 -14.28
N THR A 71 -11.24 8.37 -14.34
CA THR A 71 -10.90 7.18 -13.54
C THR A 71 -9.54 6.61 -13.94
N THR A 72 -9.25 6.48 -15.23
CA THR A 72 -7.93 6.01 -15.71
C THR A 72 -6.81 6.94 -15.24
N ALA A 73 -7.00 8.26 -15.36
CA ALA A 73 -6.05 9.25 -14.88
C ALA A 73 -5.88 9.21 -13.36
N ALA A 74 -6.96 9.01 -12.60
CA ALA A 74 -6.92 8.88 -11.16
C ALA A 74 -6.09 7.68 -10.71
N ILE A 75 -6.24 6.52 -11.37
CA ILE A 75 -5.43 5.33 -11.08
C ILE A 75 -3.94 5.63 -11.29
N GLY A 76 -3.57 6.19 -12.45
CA GLY A 76 -2.18 6.56 -12.74
C GLY A 76 -1.61 7.55 -11.72
N ALA A 77 -2.34 8.62 -11.43
CA ALA A 77 -1.94 9.61 -10.43
C ALA A 77 -1.77 8.99 -9.03
N SER A 78 -2.57 7.99 -8.68
CA SER A 78 -2.47 7.31 -7.38
C SER A 78 -1.17 6.53 -7.23
N VAL A 79 -0.75 5.84 -8.30
CA VAL A 79 0.52 5.10 -8.33
C VAL A 79 1.70 6.05 -8.22
N GLU A 80 1.68 7.17 -8.96
CA GLU A 80 2.75 8.17 -8.90
C GLU A 80 2.87 8.82 -7.52
N VAL A 81 1.73 9.19 -6.92
CA VAL A 81 1.71 9.76 -5.57
C VAL A 81 2.17 8.72 -4.54
N PHE A 82 1.79 7.45 -4.66
CA PHE A 82 2.29 6.38 -3.80
C PHE A 82 3.82 6.20 -3.95
N ALA A 83 4.35 6.18 -5.17
CA ALA A 83 5.79 6.11 -5.40
C ALA A 83 6.51 7.33 -4.83
N TRP A 84 5.93 8.53 -4.95
CA TRP A 84 6.46 9.74 -4.31
C TRP A 84 6.42 9.65 -2.78
N MET A 85 5.34 9.14 -2.19
CA MET A 85 5.21 8.94 -0.74
C MET A 85 6.30 8.01 -0.21
N ALA A 86 6.58 6.90 -0.90
CA ALA A 86 7.63 5.95 -0.55
C ALA A 86 9.03 6.58 -0.56
N ARG A 87 9.29 7.53 -1.46
CA ARG A 87 10.56 8.30 -1.50
C ARG A 87 10.61 9.46 -0.51
N ASN A 88 9.47 9.86 0.05
CA ASN A 88 9.34 11.04 0.92
C ASN A 88 8.56 10.71 2.22
N PRO A 89 8.99 9.71 3.01
CA PRO A 89 8.23 9.24 4.18
C PRO A 89 8.05 10.34 5.24
N GLU A 90 9.02 11.25 5.36
CA GLU A 90 9.01 12.35 6.33
C GLU A 90 8.21 13.58 5.91
N HIS A 91 7.69 13.61 4.68
CA HIS A 91 6.91 14.76 4.22
C HIS A 91 5.52 14.76 4.87
N ARG A 92 5.06 15.92 5.37
CA ARG A 92 3.78 16.05 6.09
C ARG A 92 2.58 15.52 5.30
N VAL A 93 2.55 15.81 4.00
CA VAL A 93 1.48 15.33 3.09
C VAL A 93 1.59 13.82 2.87
N SER A 94 2.81 13.28 2.76
CA SER A 94 3.02 11.83 2.63
C SER A 94 2.47 11.10 3.86
N ARG A 95 2.84 11.56 5.06
CA ARG A 95 2.30 11.03 6.32
C ARG A 95 0.79 11.13 6.41
N ALA A 96 0.18 12.22 5.94
CA ALA A 96 -1.27 12.38 5.96
C ALA A 96 -1.97 11.39 5.01
N LEU A 97 -1.45 11.23 3.79
CA LEU A 97 -1.98 10.30 2.79
C LEU A 97 -1.76 8.82 3.18
N ALA A 98 -0.70 8.52 3.94
CA ALA A 98 -0.39 7.16 4.38
C ALA A 98 -1.28 6.66 5.53
N ARG A 99 -1.90 7.56 6.30
CA ARG A 99 -2.77 7.21 7.45
C ARG A 99 -3.82 6.14 7.15
N PRO A 100 -4.67 6.27 6.12
CA PRO A 100 -5.66 5.24 5.81
C PRO A 100 -5.03 3.89 5.48
N GLY A 101 -3.88 3.88 4.79
CA GLY A 101 -3.15 2.65 4.49
C GLY A 101 -2.65 1.95 5.75
N PHE A 102 -2.04 2.70 6.66
CA PHE A 102 -1.59 2.16 7.95
C PHE A 102 -2.74 1.65 8.83
N GLU A 103 -3.89 2.33 8.84
CA GLU A 103 -5.04 1.85 9.62
C GLU A 103 -5.61 0.55 9.04
N LEU A 104 -5.62 0.41 7.72
CA LEU A 104 -6.01 -0.85 7.07
C LEU A 104 -5.07 -2.00 7.44
N GLN A 105 -3.76 -1.75 7.43
CA GLN A 105 -2.78 -2.72 7.89
C GLN A 105 -3.02 -3.11 9.33
N ARG A 106 -3.10 -2.14 10.23
CA ARG A 106 -3.22 -2.36 11.66
C ARG A 106 -4.47 -3.17 12.04
N ARG A 107 -5.60 -2.88 11.38
CA ARG A 107 -6.92 -3.40 11.78
C ARG A 107 -7.41 -4.58 10.96
N PHE A 108 -6.94 -4.75 9.72
CA PHE A 108 -7.58 -5.69 8.79
C PHE A 108 -6.60 -6.55 8.00
N SER A 109 -5.52 -5.99 7.47
CA SER A 109 -4.66 -6.73 6.54
C SER A 109 -3.42 -7.35 7.17
N THR A 110 -3.06 -7.02 8.41
CA THR A 110 -1.92 -7.62 9.11
C THR A 110 -2.28 -8.04 10.54
N ALA A 111 -1.63 -9.09 11.02
CA ALA A 111 -1.65 -9.53 12.41
C ALA A 111 -0.20 -9.79 12.88
N GLU A 112 0.01 -9.90 14.20
CA GLU A 112 1.36 -10.19 14.72
C GLU A 112 1.77 -11.60 14.32
N PRO A 113 2.88 -11.79 13.58
CA PRO A 113 3.32 -13.10 13.15
C PRO A 113 3.99 -13.88 14.28
N SER A 114 3.95 -15.20 14.19
CA SER A 114 4.83 -16.08 14.98
C SER A 114 6.26 -16.08 14.43
N GLU A 115 7.24 -16.41 15.27
CA GLU A 115 8.65 -16.56 14.87
C GLU A 115 8.83 -17.54 13.69
N ALA A 116 8.08 -18.65 13.68
CA ALA A 116 8.13 -19.62 12.59
C ALA A 116 7.61 -19.02 11.26
N GLN A 117 6.63 -18.11 11.30
CA GLN A 117 6.17 -17.42 10.09
C GLN A 117 7.19 -16.40 9.60
N VAL A 118 7.89 -15.71 10.52
CA VAL A 118 8.98 -14.78 10.18
C VAL A 118 10.15 -15.55 9.55
N GLU A 119 10.54 -16.71 10.08
CA GLU A 119 11.58 -17.56 9.50
C GLU A 119 11.25 -17.97 8.05
N VAL A 120 10.00 -18.35 7.78
CA VAL A 120 9.53 -18.65 6.42
C VAL A 120 9.59 -17.41 5.52
N ALA A 121 9.19 -16.25 6.02
CA ALA A 121 9.25 -15.00 5.27
C ALA A 121 10.70 -14.59 4.95
N ASP A 122 11.62 -14.74 5.90
CA ASP A 122 13.05 -14.51 5.72
C ASP A 122 13.65 -15.44 4.68
N ALA A 123 13.36 -16.74 4.75
CA ALA A 123 13.82 -17.71 3.76
C ALA A 123 13.29 -17.39 2.36
N ALA A 124 12.02 -16.97 2.24
CA ALA A 124 11.42 -16.58 0.97
C ALA A 124 12.06 -15.30 0.40
N ARG A 125 12.27 -14.28 1.24
CA ARG A 125 12.97 -13.04 0.86
C ARG A 125 14.39 -13.34 0.38
N ASP A 126 15.14 -14.13 1.13
CA ASP A 126 16.54 -14.43 0.82
C ASP A 126 16.67 -15.24 -0.48
N ALA A 127 15.71 -16.14 -0.75
CA ALA A 127 15.62 -16.83 -2.04
C ALA A 127 15.38 -15.85 -3.21
N CYS A 128 14.54 -14.82 -3.04
CA CYS A 128 14.37 -13.77 -4.04
C CYS A 128 15.66 -12.98 -4.25
N LEU A 129 16.31 -12.53 -3.18
CA LEU A 129 17.57 -11.76 -3.25
C LEU A 129 18.72 -12.56 -3.88
N ALA A 130 18.73 -13.88 -3.71
CA ALA A 130 19.74 -14.74 -4.34
C ALA A 130 19.65 -14.74 -5.87
N LEU A 131 18.47 -14.44 -6.45
CA LEU A 131 18.27 -14.33 -7.90
C LEU A 131 18.67 -12.96 -8.47
N GLU A 132 18.86 -11.95 -7.62
CA GLU A 132 19.27 -10.60 -8.01
C GLU A 132 20.80 -10.42 -8.08
N ARG A 133 21.56 -11.45 -7.65
CA ARG A 133 23.03 -11.48 -7.69
C ARG A 133 23.55 -12.17 -8.94
#